data_AF-A0A7V9JJ34-F1
#
_entry.id   AF-A0A7V9JJ34-F1
#
_cell.length_a   1.000
_cell.length_b   1.000
_cell.length_c   1.000
_cell.angle_alpha   90.00
_cell.angle_beta   90.00
_cell.angle_gamma   90.00
#
_symmetry.space_group_name_H-M   'P 1'
#
loop_
_entity.id
_entity.type
_entity.pdbx_description
1 polymer ?
#
loop_
_entity_poly.entity_id
_entity_poly.type
_entity_poly.pdbx_seq_one_letter_code
_entity_poly.pdbx_strand_id
1 'polypeptide(L)'
;MIEHLLDPALGARELARVLRPGGLLMLSTDHDRNLVSRTLNAPRSALVRLLGCTGRRRRVHFPHRTFRRDEVLSLVEDAGLSVERLETFRFHMTGAPATVQRLLNSIEGQLPAHRLGDIVWVEARA
;
A
#
# COMPACT_ATOMS: atom_id res chain seq x y z
N MET A 1 -7.27 -1.08 -3.44
CA MET A 1 -8.74 -0.98 -3.18
C MET A 1 -9.32 -2.18 -2.42
N ILE A 2 -8.58 -3.29 -2.28
CA ILE A 2 -9.04 -4.42 -1.46
C ILE A 2 -9.11 -4.04 0.04
N GLU A 3 -8.34 -3.02 0.46
CA GLU A 3 -8.36 -2.41 1.80
C GLU A 3 -9.68 -1.75 2.21
N HIS A 4 -10.61 -1.57 1.26
CA HIS A 4 -11.93 -1.01 1.52
C HIS A 4 -13.05 -2.04 1.44
N LEU A 5 -12.73 -3.31 1.21
CA LEU A 5 -13.73 -4.38 1.25
C LEU A 5 -14.06 -4.73 2.71
N LEU A 6 -15.33 -5.01 2.96
CA LEU A 6 -15.79 -5.52 4.25
C LEU A 6 -15.21 -6.91 4.54
N ASP A 7 -15.12 -7.74 3.51
CA ASP A 7 -14.44 -9.04 3.54
C ASP A 7 -13.42 -9.13 2.38
N PRO A 8 -12.14 -8.84 2.66
CA PRO A 8 -11.07 -8.93 1.67
C PRO A 8 -10.88 -10.34 1.10
N ALA A 9 -11.12 -11.40 1.87
CA ALA A 9 -10.89 -12.78 1.44
C ALA A 9 -11.96 -13.21 0.43
N LEU A 10 -13.23 -12.88 0.71
CA LEU A 10 -14.31 -13.09 -0.25
C LEU A 10 -14.09 -12.27 -1.52
N GLY A 11 -13.63 -11.03 -1.39
CA GLY A 11 -13.25 -10.19 -2.53
C GLY A 11 -12.16 -10.81 -3.40
N ALA A 12 -11.09 -11.34 -2.79
CA ALA A 12 -10.00 -12.00 -3.52
C ALA A 12 -10.49 -13.25 -4.27
N ARG A 13 -11.37 -14.06 -3.67
CA ARG A 13 -11.98 -15.22 -4.32
C ARG A 13 -12.86 -14.84 -5.50
N GLU A 14 -13.68 -13.80 -5.37
CA GLU A 14 -14.50 -13.31 -6.49
C GLU A 14 -13.64 -12.77 -7.63
N LEU A 15 -12.54 -12.08 -7.31
CA LEU A 15 -11.56 -11.65 -8.32
C LEU A 15 -10.92 -12.84 -9.04
N ALA A 16 -10.52 -13.88 -8.30
CA ALA A 16 -9.97 -15.10 -8.89
C ALA A 16 -11.01 -15.81 -9.79
N ARG A 17 -12.27 -15.89 -9.35
CA ARG A 17 -13.36 -16.56 -10.06
C ARG A 17 -13.65 -15.95 -11.43
N VAL A 18 -13.49 -14.64 -11.59
CA VAL A 18 -13.77 -13.95 -12.86
C VAL A 18 -12.61 -13.98 -13.85
N LEU A 19 -11.43 -14.44 -13.42
CA LEU A 19 -10.29 -14.58 -14.31
C LEU A 19 -10.46 -15.80 -15.21
N ARG A 20 -10.05 -15.65 -16.47
CA ARG A 20 -9.87 -16.78 -17.38
C ARG A 20 -8.66 -17.60 -16.93
N PRO A 21 -8.57 -18.90 -17.26
CA PRO A 21 -7.36 -19.69 -17.02
C PRO A 21 -6.12 -18.99 -17.60
N GLY A 22 -5.06 -18.85 -16.82
CA GLY A 22 -3.85 -18.11 -17.17
C GLY A 22 -4.00 -16.58 -17.08
N GLY A 23 -5.14 -16.07 -16.64
CA GLY A 23 -5.44 -14.65 -16.47
C GLY A 23 -4.59 -14.01 -15.38
N LEU A 24 -4.28 -12.73 -15.55
CA LEU A 24 -3.42 -11.96 -14.65
C LEU A 24 -4.25 -11.11 -13.68
N LEU A 25 -4.00 -11.27 -12.39
CA LEU A 25 -4.45 -10.36 -11.34
C LEU A 25 -3.32 -9.41 -10.96
N MET A 26 -3.59 -8.12 -11.02
CA MET A 26 -2.72 -7.06 -10.50
C MET A 26 -3.44 -6.35 -9.36
N LEU A 27 -2.85 -6.34 -8.18
CA LEU A 27 -3.47 -5.75 -7.00
C LEU A 27 -2.47 -4.86 -6.25
N SER A 28 -2.97 -3.68 -5.84
CA SER A 28 -2.27 -2.74 -4.98
C SER A 28 -3.06 -2.47 -3.72
N THR A 29 -2.35 -2.39 -2.59
CA THR A 29 -2.94 -2.06 -1.29
C THR A 29 -1.96 -1.30 -0.40
N ASP A 30 -2.48 -0.54 0.55
CA ASP A 30 -1.68 0.21 1.50
C ASP A 30 -0.95 -0.76 2.47
N HIS A 31 0.34 -0.51 2.64
CA HIS A 31 1.22 -1.32 3.47
C HIS A 31 1.22 -0.85 4.93
N ASP A 32 1.01 -1.79 5.86
CA ASP A 32 1.03 -1.52 7.30
C ASP A 32 2.41 -1.04 7.81
N ARG A 33 3.49 -1.40 7.10
CA ARG A 33 4.87 -1.00 7.42
C ARG A 33 5.37 0.17 6.58
N ASN A 34 4.57 1.22 6.41
CA ASN A 34 4.97 2.52 5.85
C ASN A 34 5.95 3.32 6.76
N LEU A 35 6.88 2.62 7.42
CA LEU A 35 7.80 3.14 8.44
C LEU A 35 8.63 4.32 7.92
N VAL A 36 9.16 4.22 6.69
CA VAL A 36 10.01 5.26 6.10
C VAL A 36 9.22 6.56 5.96
N SER A 37 8.03 6.50 5.36
CA SER A 37 7.17 7.66 5.22
C SER A 37 6.69 8.20 6.57
N ARG A 38 6.39 7.34 7.56
CA ARG A 38 6.08 7.80 8.92
C ARG A 38 7.24 8.56 9.54
N THR A 39 8.46 8.05 9.41
CA THR A 39 9.67 8.70 9.96
C THR A 39 9.97 10.01 9.24
N LEU A 40 9.88 10.05 7.91
CA LEU A 40 10.09 11.28 7.12
C LEU A 40 9.08 12.38 7.49
N ASN A 41 7.83 12.00 7.80
CA ASN A 41 6.78 12.96 8.15
C ASN A 41 6.69 13.26 9.65
N ALA A 42 7.38 12.51 10.52
CA ALA A 42 7.30 12.66 11.98
C ALA A 42 7.61 14.09 12.48
N PRO A 43 8.65 14.81 11.98
CA PRO A 43 8.93 16.17 12.42
C PRO A 43 7.77 17.13 12.14
N ARG A 44 7.18 17.04 10.95
CA ARG A 44 6.01 17.85 10.57
C ARG A 44 4.82 17.50 11.45
N SER A 45 4.54 16.21 11.66
CA SER A 45 3.45 15.76 12.52
C SER A 45 3.58 16.27 13.95
N ALA A 46 4.80 16.27 14.50
CA ALA A 46 5.09 16.84 15.80
C ALA A 46 4.84 18.35 15.83
N LEU A 47 5.28 19.08 14.81
CA LEU A 47 5.09 20.54 14.70
C LEU A 47 3.60 20.92 14.60
N VAL A 48 2.82 20.21 13.77
CA VAL A 48 1.37 20.42 13.65
C VAL A 48 0.65 20.15 14.98
N ARG A 49 1.10 19.13 15.73
CA ARG A 49 0.54 18.80 17.04
C ARG A 49 0.90 19.84 18.10
N LEU A 50 2.14 20.31 18.11
CA LEU A 50 2.61 21.38 19.01
C LEU A 50 1.90 22.71 18.75
N LEU A 51 1.69 23.06 17.49
CA LEU A 51 1.05 24.33 17.10
C LEU A 51 -0.49 24.28 17.16
N GLY A 52 -1.09 23.14 17.55
CA GLY A 52 -2.55 23.00 17.61
C GLY A 52 -3.26 23.15 16.26
N CYS A 53 -2.51 23.08 15.15
CA CYS A 53 -3.03 23.29 13.78
C CYS A 53 -3.76 22.05 13.23
N THR A 54 -4.43 21.26 14.07
CA THR A 54 -5.28 20.16 13.64
C THR A 54 -6.57 20.74 13.04
N GLY A 55 -6.59 20.93 11.73
CA GLY A 55 -7.74 21.51 11.03
C GLY A 55 -9.06 20.76 11.31
N ARG A 56 -10.16 21.52 11.37
CA ARG A 56 -11.57 21.10 11.61
C ARG A 56 -12.17 20.13 10.57
N ARG A 57 -11.39 19.45 9.72
CA ARG A 57 -11.92 18.44 8.81
C ARG A 57 -12.15 17.14 9.57
N ARG A 58 -13.41 16.86 9.89
CA ARG A 58 -13.88 15.55 10.36
C ARG A 58 -13.50 14.52 9.28
N ARG A 59 -12.43 13.76 9.50
CA ARG A 59 -12.14 12.58 8.68
C ARG A 59 -13.32 11.63 8.87
N VAL A 60 -14.11 11.44 7.82
CA VAL A 60 -15.05 10.32 7.77
C VAL A 60 -14.17 9.07 7.79
N HIS A 61 -14.22 8.35 8.91
CA HIS A 61 -13.46 7.14 9.08
C HIS A 61 -14.19 6.03 8.34
N PHE A 62 -13.80 5.79 7.09
CA PHE A 62 -14.18 4.57 6.40
C PHE A 62 -13.34 3.43 6.98
N PRO A 63 -13.92 2.24 7.21
CA PRO A 63 -13.14 1.07 7.60
C PRO A 63 -12.07 0.85 6.53
N HIS A 64 -10.82 1.00 6.95
CA HIS A 64 -9.63 0.76 6.13
C HIS A 64 -8.83 -0.30 6.87
N ARG A 65 -8.43 -1.35 6.16
CA ARG A 65 -7.49 -2.34 6.70
C ARG A 65 -6.15 -2.14 6.03
N THR A 66 -5.11 -1.95 6.81
CA THR A 66 -3.74 -2.04 6.31
C THR A 66 -3.35 -3.51 6.21
N PHE A 67 -2.62 -3.88 5.16
CA PHE A 67 -2.13 -5.25 4.99
C PHE A 67 -0.63 -5.30 5.13
N ARG A 68 -0.13 -6.40 5.70
CA ARG A 68 1.26 -6.80 5.54
C ARG A 68 1.44 -7.57 4.25
N ARG A 69 2.67 -7.56 3.73
CA ARG A 69 3.07 -8.36 2.57
C ARG A 69 2.62 -9.82 2.67
N ASP A 70 2.89 -10.46 3.82
CA ASP A 70 2.58 -11.88 4.03
C ASP A 70 1.06 -12.11 4.07
N GLU A 71 0.28 -11.15 4.59
CA GLU A 71 -1.19 -11.24 4.56
C GLU A 71 -1.73 -11.11 3.13
N VAL A 72 -1.17 -10.22 2.30
CA VAL A 72 -1.56 -10.11 0.89
C VAL A 72 -1.21 -11.40 0.14
N LEU A 73 -0.03 -11.96 0.40
CA LEU A 73 0.40 -13.23 -0.18
C LEU A 73 -0.61 -14.35 0.15
N SER A 74 -0.87 -14.57 1.44
CA SER A 74 -1.85 -15.59 1.87
C SER A 74 -3.23 -15.33 1.30
N LEU A 75 -3.70 -14.07 1.25
CA LEU A 75 -5.00 -13.72 0.70
C LEU A 75 -5.16 -14.15 -0.76
N VAL A 76 -4.11 -13.98 -1.56
CA VAL A 76 -4.09 -14.28 -3.00
C VAL A 76 -3.91 -15.78 -3.24
N GLU A 77 -3.01 -16.44 -2.49
CA GLU A 77 -2.81 -17.89 -2.56
C GLU A 77 -4.06 -18.66 -2.10
N ASP A 78 -4.71 -18.22 -1.01
CA ASP A 78 -5.96 -18.80 -0.51
C ASP A 78 -7.15 -18.60 -1.47
N ALA A 79 -7.04 -17.66 -2.42
CA ALA A 79 -7.99 -17.46 -3.51
C ALA A 79 -7.72 -18.40 -4.70
N GLY A 80 -6.68 -19.22 -4.65
CA GLY A 80 -6.30 -20.18 -5.69
C GLY A 80 -5.42 -19.59 -6.79
N LEU A 81 -4.80 -18.43 -6.57
CA LEU A 81 -3.92 -17.77 -7.53
C LEU A 81 -2.45 -18.02 -7.20
N SER A 82 -1.61 -18.22 -8.21
CA SER A 82 -0.16 -18.34 -8.07
C SER A 82 0.48 -16.95 -8.12
N VAL A 83 1.19 -16.55 -7.07
CA VAL A 83 1.87 -15.24 -7.02
C VAL A 83 3.18 -15.29 -7.80
N GLU A 84 3.27 -14.51 -8.88
CA GLU A 84 4.47 -14.39 -9.72
C GLU A 84 5.39 -13.29 -9.21
N ARG A 85 4.83 -12.19 -8.68
CA ARG A 85 5.60 -11.04 -8.22
C ARG A 85 4.93 -10.39 -7.02
N LEU A 86 5.74 -10.03 -6.02
CA LEU A 86 5.29 -9.34 -4.82
C LEU A 86 6.34 -8.32 -4.40
N GLU A 87 5.97 -7.04 -4.45
CA GLU A 87 6.87 -5.91 -4.24
C GLU A 87 6.24 -4.89 -3.30
N THR A 88 7.09 -4.04 -2.71
CA THR A 88 6.60 -2.81 -2.10
C THR A 88 7.28 -1.62 -2.75
N PHE A 89 6.50 -0.57 -2.98
CA PHE A 89 6.98 0.66 -3.58
C PHE A 89 6.26 1.87 -2.97
N ARG A 90 6.71 3.04 -3.41
CA ARG A 90 6.38 4.39 -2.98
C ARG A 90 6.90 4.78 -1.59
N PHE A 91 7.65 5.87 -1.55
CA PHE A 91 7.79 6.72 -0.35
C PHE A 91 7.04 8.05 -0.54
N HIS A 92 6.23 8.43 0.44
CA HIS A 92 5.52 9.71 0.43
C HIS A 92 6.02 10.67 1.53
N MET A 93 6.37 11.88 1.12
CA MET A 93 6.66 12.98 2.04
C MET A 93 5.67 14.14 1.84
N THR A 94 4.83 14.39 2.85
CA THR A 94 3.75 15.36 2.78
C THR A 94 4.29 16.79 2.86
N GLY A 95 4.07 17.56 1.78
CA GLY A 95 4.51 18.94 1.67
C GLY A 95 5.97 19.11 1.25
N ALA A 96 6.59 18.04 0.73
CA ALA A 96 7.89 18.11 0.10
C ALA A 96 7.83 18.98 -1.19
N PRO A 97 8.88 19.79 -1.47
CA PRO A 97 9.04 20.40 -2.79
C PRO A 97 9.10 19.34 -3.89
N ALA A 98 8.60 19.65 -5.09
CA ALA A 98 8.55 18.71 -6.21
C ALA A 98 9.92 18.10 -6.54
N THR A 99 11.01 18.85 -6.37
CA THR A 99 12.39 18.38 -6.57
C THR A 99 12.77 17.27 -5.60
N VAL A 100 12.38 17.38 -4.34
CA VAL A 100 12.64 16.35 -3.32
C VAL A 100 11.82 15.10 -3.60
N GLN A 101 10.55 15.25 -4.00
CA GLN A 101 9.73 14.10 -4.39
C GLN A 101 10.30 13.39 -5.63
N ARG A 102 10.81 14.13 -6.63
CA ARG A 102 11.48 13.54 -7.80
C ARG A 102 12.74 12.76 -7.41
N LEU A 103 13.55 13.32 -6.51
CA LEU A 103 14.74 12.63 -6.01
C LEU A 103 14.37 11.33 -5.28
N LEU A 104 13.37 11.38 -4.39
CA LEU A 104 12.88 10.20 -3.68
C LEU A 104 12.37 9.12 -4.65
N ASN A 105 11.57 9.51 -5.65
CA ASN A 105 11.09 8.59 -6.69
C ASN A 105 12.25 8.01 -7.53
N SER A 106 13.29 8.80 -7.80
CA SER A 106 14.46 8.34 -8.55
C SER A 106 15.31 7.36 -7.75
N ILE A 107 15.50 7.60 -6.45
CA ILE A 107 16.21 6.69 -5.55
C ILE A 107 15.42 5.39 -5.45
N GLU A 108 14.11 5.50 -5.25
CA GLU A 108 13.21 4.36 -5.17
C GLU A 108 13.22 3.49 -6.43
N GLY A 109 13.18 4.10 -7.62
CA GLY A 109 13.24 3.36 -8.89
C GLY A 109 14.55 2.59 -9.10
N GLN A 110 15.60 2.90 -8.33
CA GLN A 110 16.88 2.20 -8.36
C GLN A 110 17.03 1.19 -7.22
N LEU A 111 16.17 1.25 -6.21
CA LEU A 111 16.21 0.29 -5.12
C LEU A 111 15.57 -1.04 -5.59
N PRO A 112 16.19 -2.19 -5.26
CA PRO A 112 15.51 -3.47 -5.44
C PRO A 112 14.22 -3.48 -4.62
N ALA A 113 13.25 -4.30 -5.04
CA ALA A 113 11.98 -4.46 -4.35
C ALA A 113 12.20 -4.65 -2.84
N HIS A 114 11.99 -3.57 -2.09
CA HIS A 114 12.23 -3.55 -0.66
C HIS A 114 10.96 -3.92 0.09
N ARG A 115 11.05 -4.03 1.43
CA ARG A 115 9.92 -4.36 2.32
C ARG A 115 9.40 -3.15 3.09
N LEU A 116 9.72 -1.94 2.63
CA LEU A 116 9.54 -0.70 3.38
C LEU A 116 8.70 0.36 2.66
N GLY A 117 8.20 0.04 1.46
CA GLY A 117 7.35 0.95 0.69
C GLY A 117 5.97 1.09 1.33
N ASP A 118 5.27 2.15 0.95
CA ASP A 118 3.93 2.48 1.44
C ASP A 118 2.84 1.62 0.80
N ILE A 119 3.12 1.02 -0.35
CA ILE A 119 2.18 0.23 -1.13
C ILE A 119 2.75 -1.18 -1.30
N VAL A 120 1.92 -2.20 -1.08
CA VAL A 120 2.17 -3.58 -1.50
C VAL A 120 1.55 -3.78 -2.87
N TRP A 121 2.32 -4.33 -3.79
CA TRP A 121 1.90 -4.70 -5.13
C TRP A 121 2.10 -6.19 -5.35
N VAL A 122 1.05 -6.85 -5.84
CA VAL A 122 1.07 -8.26 -6.17
C VAL A 122 0.60 -8.49 -7.60
N GLU A 123 1.32 -9.37 -8.28
CA GLU A 123 0.99 -9.91 -9.60
C GLU A 123 0.81 -11.42 -9.44
N ALA A 124 -0.36 -11.93 -9.81
CA ALA A 124 -0.72 -13.33 -9.62
C ALA A 124 -1.49 -13.89 -10.83
N ARG A 125 -1.42 -15.19 -11.03
CA ARG A 125 -2.02 -15.89 -12.18
C ARG A 125 -3.04 -16.94 -11.73
N ALA A 126 -4.15 -17.03 -12.47
CA ALA A 126 -5.20 -18.03 -12.31
C ALA A 126 -4.90 -19.35 -13.04
#